data_AF-A0A2P4YN44-F1
#
_entry.id   AF-A0A2P4YN44-F1
#
_cell.length_a   1.000
_cell.length_b   1.000
_cell.length_c   1.000
_cell.angle_alpha   90.00
_cell.angle_beta   90.00
_cell.angle_gamma   90.00
#
_symmetry.space_group_name_H-M   'P 1'
#
loop_
_entity.id
_entity.type
_entity.pdbx_description
1 polymer ?
#
loop_
_entity_poly.entity_id
_entity_poly.type
_entity_poly.pdbx_seq_one_letter_code
_entity_poly.pdbx_strand_id
1 'polypeptide(L)'
;MGRANKAEFVTYTMVITPATATNPAETAAIKIKKFRRGRARDWLKWSSQFRSLARKKQWTGKQTAHNLVALIEGDLESEVEQAAIDAINTGRNFEGFFADVGQLSVPADFSEDLDNELWTMKKRRDETVIKFSQRLKENVRMFDELPLNAEEAPGVQQCRYLKRGMPRAWQDKLAVADIVHDTFGELVLYFSRIEKAEQQLSTREKKPEMQSQGRPKDQHGDKSASKSQHKYGKKNSDGSKRKHKSNKWCSFHKTISHNTSDCCTVKKKEKTNKGALK
;
A
#
# COMPACT_ATOMS: atom_id res chain seq x y z
N MET A 1 -5.05 -5.32 38.32
CA MET A 1 -3.63 -5.24 37.94
C MET A 1 -3.50 -4.37 36.70
N GLY A 2 -2.79 -3.24 36.81
CA GLY A 2 -2.69 -2.27 35.71
C GLY A 2 -1.90 -2.83 34.54
N ARG A 3 -2.48 -2.82 33.34
CA ARG A 3 -1.73 -3.02 32.10
C ARG A 3 -0.75 -1.86 31.98
N ALA A 4 0.51 -2.10 32.31
CA ALA A 4 1.58 -1.20 31.94
C ALA A 4 1.52 -1.06 30.40
N ASN A 5 1.19 0.13 29.92
CA ASN A 5 1.24 0.47 28.51
C ASN A 5 2.73 0.41 28.09
N LYS A 6 3.22 -0.77 27.68
CA LYS A 6 4.58 -0.93 27.14
C LYS A 6 4.71 0.04 25.96
N ALA A 7 5.68 0.95 26.04
CA ALA A 7 5.89 2.00 25.04
C ALA A 7 5.97 1.39 23.63
N GLU A 8 5.09 1.86 22.73
CA GLU A 8 5.00 1.35 21.35
C GLU A 8 6.24 1.69 20.52
N PHE A 9 6.92 2.78 20.87
CA PHE A 9 8.09 3.28 20.18
C PHE A 9 9.30 3.33 21.11
N VAL A 10 10.46 2.99 20.58
CA VAL A 10 11.77 3.24 21.20
C VAL A 10 12.40 4.43 20.49
N THR A 11 12.95 5.36 21.27
CA THR A 11 13.61 6.56 20.74
C THR A 11 15.13 6.42 20.91
N TYR A 12 15.85 6.56 19.82
CA TYR A 12 17.30 6.58 19.78
C TYR A 12 17.80 7.98 19.47
N THR A 13 18.77 8.47 20.24
CA THR A 13 19.40 9.78 20.00
C THR A 13 20.60 9.60 19.08
N MET A 14 20.68 10.39 18.01
CA MET A 14 21.81 10.46 17.10
C MET A 14 22.49 11.82 17.26
N VAL A 15 23.81 11.83 17.46
CA VAL A 15 24.59 13.08 17.51
C VAL A 15 24.85 13.52 16.07
N ILE A 16 24.39 14.74 15.72
CA ILE A 16 24.60 15.35 14.41
C ILE A 16 25.92 16.12 14.43
N THR A 17 26.09 16.98 15.44
CA THR A 17 27.33 17.67 15.72
C THR A 17 27.75 17.41 17.16
N PRO A 18 29.01 17.03 17.41
CA PRO A 18 29.51 16.82 18.76
C PRO A 18 29.53 18.14 19.53
N ALA A 19 29.41 18.06 20.85
CA ALA A 19 29.55 19.22 21.71
C ALA A 19 30.97 19.80 21.55
N THR A 20 31.06 21.13 21.51
CA THR A 20 32.33 21.86 21.61
C THR A 20 32.38 22.60 22.95
N ALA A 21 33.51 23.23 23.28
CA ALA A 21 33.66 23.99 24.51
C ALA A 21 32.60 25.10 24.70
N THR A 22 32.01 25.57 23.60
CA THR A 22 31.06 26.68 23.59
C THR A 22 29.65 26.29 23.18
N ASN A 23 29.43 25.14 22.54
CA ASN A 23 28.12 24.71 22.05
C ASN A 23 27.78 23.28 22.50
N PRO A 24 26.54 23.03 22.97
CA PRO A 24 26.10 21.67 23.26
C PRO A 24 25.99 20.83 21.98
N ALA A 25 26.03 19.50 22.14
CA ALA A 25 25.88 18.59 21.02
C ALA A 25 24.49 18.74 20.38
N GLU A 26 24.46 18.90 19.07
CA GLU A 26 23.21 18.84 18.33
C GLU A 26 22.81 17.38 18.15
N THR A 27 21.57 17.06 18.49
CA THR A 27 21.08 15.68 18.43
C THR A 27 19.75 15.58 17.71
N ALA A 28 19.55 14.48 17.00
CA ALA A 28 18.29 14.11 16.38
C ALA A 28 17.71 12.87 17.06
N ALA A 29 16.41 12.89 17.32
CA ALA A 29 15.68 11.73 17.83
C ALA A 29 15.17 10.87 16.66
N ILE A 30 15.55 9.60 16.63
CA ILE A 30 15.05 8.59 15.69
C ILE A 30 14.11 7.66 16.45
N LYS A 31 12.85 7.59 16.02
CA LYS A 31 11.85 6.70 16.61
C LYS A 31 11.70 5.45 15.75
N ILE A 32 11.70 4.29 16.39
CA ILE A 32 11.34 3.01 15.77
C ILE A 32 10.23 2.36 16.59
N LYS A 33 9.24 1.80 15.90
CA LYS A 33 8.16 1.04 16.53
C LYS A 33 8.67 -0.34 16.92
N LYS A 34 8.23 -0.88 18.06
CA LYS A 34 8.50 -2.29 18.40
C LYS A 34 7.69 -3.23 17.51
N PHE A 35 8.27 -4.34 17.08
CA PHE A 35 7.56 -5.35 16.31
C PHE A 35 6.89 -6.35 17.25
N ARG A 36 5.56 -6.37 17.24
CA ARG A 36 4.76 -7.23 18.15
C ARG A 36 4.14 -8.44 17.47
N ARG A 37 3.59 -8.17 16.31
CA ARG A 37 2.89 -9.09 15.42
C ARG A 37 2.68 -8.36 14.10
N GLY A 38 2.55 -9.11 13.03
CA GLY A 38 2.29 -8.54 11.72
C GLY A 38 2.16 -9.64 10.67
N ARG A 39 1.74 -9.25 9.48
CA ARG A 39 1.87 -10.10 8.29
C ARG A 39 3.29 -10.00 7.76
N ALA A 40 3.67 -10.86 6.82
CA ALA A 40 4.96 -10.82 6.13
C ALA A 40 5.34 -9.41 5.65
N ARG A 41 4.41 -8.67 5.01
CA ARG A 41 4.64 -7.27 4.58
C ARG A 41 4.98 -6.32 5.72
N ASP A 42 4.38 -6.53 6.89
CA ASP A 42 4.63 -5.67 8.05
C ASP A 42 6.04 -5.93 8.59
N TRP A 43 6.49 -7.19 8.59
CA TRP A 43 7.88 -7.56 8.88
C TRP A 43 8.85 -6.93 7.89
N LEU A 44 8.67 -7.12 6.58
CA LEU A 44 9.58 -6.61 5.54
C LEU A 44 9.74 -5.08 5.58
N LYS A 45 8.66 -4.36 5.90
CA LYS A 45 8.73 -2.90 6.09
C LYS A 45 9.49 -2.53 7.36
N TRP A 46 9.21 -3.24 8.45
CA TRP A 46 9.85 -3.00 9.73
C TRP A 46 11.35 -3.35 9.71
N SER A 47 11.73 -4.47 9.09
CA SER A 47 13.12 -4.91 8.91
C SER A 47 13.94 -3.88 8.15
N SER A 48 13.38 -3.31 7.08
CA SER A 48 14.02 -2.23 6.32
C SER A 48 14.28 -0.99 7.17
N GLN A 49 13.31 -0.59 8.00
CA GLN A 49 13.45 0.51 8.95
C GLN A 49 14.52 0.22 10.01
N PHE A 50 14.52 -0.99 10.55
CA PHE A 50 15.49 -1.45 11.54
C PHE A 50 16.92 -1.47 10.97
N ARG A 51 17.13 -2.03 9.78
CA ARG A 51 18.42 -2.02 9.08
C ARG A 51 18.88 -0.60 8.77
N SER A 52 17.98 0.29 8.34
CA SER A 52 18.29 1.71 8.13
C SER A 52 18.74 2.39 9.43
N LEU A 53 18.07 2.10 10.55
CA LEU A 53 18.45 2.60 11.87
C LEU A 53 19.84 2.09 12.28
N ALA A 54 20.10 0.79 12.15
CA ALA A 54 21.38 0.19 12.51
C ALA A 54 22.54 0.83 11.72
N ARG A 55 22.35 1.07 10.41
CA ARG A 55 23.34 1.77 9.57
C ARG A 55 23.54 3.22 10.02
N LYS A 56 22.47 3.97 10.26
CA LYS A 56 22.55 5.38 10.73
C LYS A 56 23.25 5.50 12.08
N LYS A 57 23.02 4.54 12.97
CA LYS A 57 23.65 4.48 14.30
C LYS A 57 25.03 3.81 14.29
N GLN A 58 25.47 3.29 13.15
CA GLN A 58 26.72 2.56 12.97
C GLN A 58 26.89 1.43 14.01
N TRP A 59 25.82 0.66 14.24
CA TRP A 59 25.87 -0.45 15.19
C TRP A 59 26.75 -1.58 14.67
N THR A 60 27.54 -2.15 15.58
CA THR A 60 28.23 -3.42 15.34
C THR A 60 27.22 -4.56 15.24
N GLY A 61 27.59 -5.69 14.62
CA GLY A 61 26.70 -6.87 14.54
C GLY A 61 26.15 -7.32 15.90
N LYS A 62 26.97 -7.25 16.96
CA LYS A 62 26.56 -7.55 18.35
C LYS A 62 25.52 -6.56 18.88
N GLN A 63 25.75 -5.26 18.67
CA GLN A 63 24.79 -4.21 19.06
C GLN A 63 23.48 -4.34 18.29
N THR A 64 23.56 -4.63 16.99
CA THR A 64 22.38 -4.83 16.14
C THR A 64 21.59 -6.05 16.62
N ALA A 65 22.23 -7.18 16.90
CA ALA A 65 21.57 -8.36 17.44
C ALA A 65 20.86 -8.08 18.77
N HIS A 66 21.54 -7.41 19.71
CA HIS A 66 20.95 -7.06 20.99
C HIS A 66 19.74 -6.10 20.84
N ASN A 67 19.85 -5.10 19.97
CA ASN A 67 18.75 -4.18 19.70
C ASN A 67 17.58 -4.86 18.96
N LEU A 68 17.85 -5.86 18.12
CA LEU A 68 16.79 -6.66 17.49
C LEU A 68 15.94 -7.32 18.57
N VAL A 69 16.56 -8.09 19.47
CA VAL A 69 15.87 -8.80 20.56
C VAL A 69 15.04 -7.82 21.40
N ALA A 70 15.60 -6.66 21.77
CA ALA A 70 14.90 -5.65 22.57
C ALA A 70 13.70 -4.97 21.86
N LEU A 71 13.68 -5.00 20.52
CA LEU A 71 12.63 -4.37 19.71
C LEU A 71 11.55 -5.36 19.24
N ILE A 72 11.77 -6.67 19.40
CA ILE A 72 10.72 -7.68 19.29
C ILE A 72 9.99 -7.79 20.62
N GLU A 73 8.66 -7.88 20.58
CA GLU A 73 7.81 -8.15 21.73
C GLU A 73 6.70 -9.12 21.31
N GLY A 74 6.06 -9.78 22.26
CA GLY A 74 4.82 -10.51 21.98
C GLY A 74 5.06 -11.88 21.35
N ASP A 75 4.36 -12.19 20.25
CA ASP A 75 4.19 -13.57 19.79
C ASP A 75 5.47 -14.22 19.23
N LEU A 76 6.53 -13.44 18.99
CA LEU A 76 7.82 -13.93 18.48
C LEU A 76 8.97 -13.78 19.50
N GLU A 77 8.68 -13.27 20.70
CA GLU A 77 9.70 -12.90 21.69
C GLU A 77 10.55 -14.13 22.08
N SER A 78 9.90 -15.24 22.43
CA SER A 78 10.59 -16.46 22.84
C SER A 78 11.38 -17.13 21.70
N GLU A 79 10.83 -17.17 20.49
CA GLU A 79 11.50 -17.75 19.33
C GLU A 79 12.72 -16.92 18.90
N VAL A 80 12.64 -15.60 19.00
CA VAL A 80 13.76 -14.69 18.70
C VAL A 80 14.85 -14.79 19.76
N GLU A 81 14.49 -14.90 21.04
CA GLU A 81 15.45 -15.15 22.12
C GLU A 81 16.18 -16.48 21.91
N GLN A 82 15.46 -17.55 21.57
CA GLN A 82 16.07 -18.85 21.27
C GLN A 82 16.99 -18.76 20.04
N ALA A 83 16.56 -18.12 18.96
CA ALA A 83 17.39 -17.92 17.77
C ALA A 83 18.67 -17.12 18.09
N ALA A 84 18.60 -16.17 19.03
CA ALA A 84 19.77 -15.41 19.47
C ALA A 84 20.75 -16.29 20.26
N ILE A 85 20.24 -17.15 21.16
CA ILE A 85 21.04 -18.13 21.90
C ILE A 85 21.72 -19.10 20.92
N ASP A 86 20.97 -19.62 19.95
CA ASP A 86 21.48 -20.56 18.95
C ASP A 86 22.55 -19.92 18.07
N ALA A 87 22.37 -18.65 17.68
CA ALA A 87 23.37 -17.91 16.93
C ALA A 87 24.69 -17.72 17.71
N ILE A 88 24.61 -17.47 19.02
CA ILE A 88 25.78 -17.39 19.90
C ILE A 88 26.47 -18.76 19.99
N ASN A 89 25.71 -19.82 20.27
CA ASN A 89 26.25 -21.17 20.43
C ASN A 89 26.90 -21.70 19.15
N THR A 90 26.37 -21.34 17.98
CA THR A 90 26.87 -21.77 16.67
C THR A 90 27.89 -20.80 16.05
N GLY A 91 28.19 -19.68 16.73
CA GLY A 91 29.09 -18.66 16.21
C GLY A 91 28.59 -17.99 14.91
N ARG A 92 27.28 -17.98 14.67
CA ARG A 92 26.70 -17.39 13.46
C ARG A 92 26.79 -15.87 13.47
N ASN A 93 26.97 -15.30 12.28
CA ASN A 93 26.97 -13.85 12.10
C ASN A 93 25.55 -13.28 12.21
N PHE A 94 25.47 -11.95 12.31
CA PHE A 94 24.18 -11.25 12.45
C PHE A 94 23.22 -11.51 11.28
N GLU A 95 23.71 -11.58 10.04
CA GLU A 95 22.83 -11.79 8.88
C GLU A 95 22.17 -13.16 8.89
N GLY A 96 22.89 -14.21 9.29
CA GLY A 96 22.29 -15.55 9.47
C GLY A 96 21.23 -15.56 10.56
N PHE A 97 21.53 -14.96 11.72
CA PHE A 97 20.55 -14.80 12.80
C PHE A 97 19.32 -13.99 12.35
N PHE A 98 19.53 -12.89 11.64
CA PHE A 98 18.45 -12.01 11.18
C PHE A 98 17.56 -12.71 10.14
N ALA A 99 18.14 -13.51 9.25
CA ALA A 99 17.41 -14.33 8.30
C ALA A 99 16.52 -15.37 9.00
N ASP A 100 17.03 -16.07 10.01
CA ASP A 100 16.26 -17.04 10.79
C ASP A 100 15.06 -16.38 11.47
N VAL A 101 15.27 -15.23 12.10
CA VAL A 101 14.18 -14.44 12.70
C VAL A 101 13.16 -14.01 11.66
N GLY A 102 13.60 -13.59 10.47
CA GLY A 102 12.69 -13.20 9.39
C GLY A 102 11.83 -14.35 8.89
N GLN A 103 12.35 -15.58 8.87
CA GLN A 103 11.59 -16.78 8.48
C GLN A 103 10.47 -17.13 9.48
N LEU A 104 10.55 -16.66 10.73
CA LEU A 104 9.44 -16.79 11.69
C LEU A 104 8.21 -15.96 11.28
N SER A 105 8.41 -14.88 10.52
CA SER A 105 7.34 -13.93 10.12
C SER A 105 6.96 -14.01 8.65
N VAL A 106 7.86 -14.49 7.80
CA VAL A 106 7.72 -14.47 6.34
C VAL A 106 7.70 -15.91 5.83
N PRO A 107 6.55 -16.39 5.29
CA PRO A 107 6.48 -17.68 4.63
C PRO A 107 7.50 -17.82 3.51
N ALA A 108 8.02 -19.02 3.30
CA ALA A 108 9.04 -19.29 2.28
C ALA A 108 8.55 -19.01 0.84
N ASP A 109 7.24 -19.16 0.60
CA ASP A 109 6.56 -18.92 -0.67
C ASP A 109 6.07 -17.47 -0.83
N PHE A 110 6.34 -16.57 0.13
CA PHE A 110 5.85 -15.20 0.08
C PHE A 110 6.40 -14.38 -1.10
N SER A 111 7.54 -14.79 -1.68
CA SER A 111 8.06 -14.20 -2.91
C SER A 111 7.10 -14.38 -4.09
N GLU A 112 6.42 -15.53 -4.19
CA GLU A 112 5.42 -15.81 -5.22
C GLU A 112 4.16 -14.96 -5.00
N ASP A 113 3.72 -14.82 -3.75
CA ASP A 113 2.61 -13.91 -3.40
C ASP A 113 2.93 -12.46 -3.80
N LEU A 114 4.17 -12.02 -3.56
CA LEU A 114 4.62 -10.68 -3.92
C LEU A 114 4.69 -10.47 -5.45
N ASP A 115 5.22 -11.46 -6.19
CA ASP A 115 5.24 -11.46 -7.66
C ASP A 115 3.82 -11.40 -8.24
N ASN A 116 2.93 -12.25 -7.73
CA ASN A 116 1.52 -12.30 -8.13
C ASN A 116 0.80 -10.96 -7.84
N GLU A 117 1.09 -10.33 -6.70
CA GLU A 117 0.55 -9.01 -6.40
C GLU A 117 1.06 -7.98 -7.41
N LEU A 118 2.37 -7.91 -7.64
CA LEU A 118 2.98 -7.00 -8.62
C LEU A 118 2.41 -7.20 -10.03
N TRP A 119 2.19 -8.45 -10.43
CA TRP A 119 1.61 -8.81 -11.72
C TRP A 119 0.15 -8.37 -11.89
N THR A 120 -0.60 -8.30 -10.79
CA THR A 120 -2.02 -7.94 -10.77
C THR A 120 -2.26 -6.47 -10.46
N MET A 121 -1.24 -5.73 -10.02
CA MET A 121 -1.32 -4.29 -9.81
C MET A 121 -1.78 -3.55 -11.06
N LYS A 122 -2.75 -2.65 -10.88
CA LYS A 122 -3.23 -1.73 -11.92
C LYS A 122 -3.16 -0.29 -11.46
N LYS A 123 -2.92 0.60 -12.43
CA LYS A 123 -3.09 2.04 -12.27
C LYS A 123 -4.58 2.32 -12.06
N ARG A 124 -4.93 2.95 -10.95
CA ARG A 124 -6.27 3.43 -10.63
C ARG A 124 -6.58 4.70 -11.43
N ARG A 125 -7.87 5.01 -11.59
CA ARG A 125 -8.29 6.20 -12.35
C ARG A 125 -7.95 7.51 -11.65
N ASP A 126 -7.95 7.50 -10.32
CA ASP A 126 -7.69 8.62 -9.42
C ASP A 126 -6.22 8.79 -9.02
N GLU A 127 -5.34 7.86 -9.42
CA GLU A 127 -3.91 7.96 -9.18
C GLU A 127 -3.15 8.34 -10.46
N THR A 128 -2.06 9.11 -10.31
CA THR A 128 -1.18 9.47 -11.42
C THR A 128 -0.23 8.33 -11.77
N VAL A 129 0.37 8.38 -12.96
CA VAL A 129 1.42 7.42 -13.37
C VAL A 129 2.58 7.40 -12.36
N ILE A 130 2.98 8.57 -11.87
CA ILE A 130 4.06 8.71 -10.88
C ILE A 130 3.70 8.05 -9.55
N LYS A 131 2.47 8.26 -9.04
CA LYS A 131 2.03 7.62 -7.80
C LYS A 131 1.93 6.10 -7.96
N PHE A 132 1.45 5.63 -9.10
CA PHE A 132 1.40 4.20 -9.41
C PHE A 132 2.81 3.58 -9.47
N SER A 133 3.75 4.23 -10.15
CA SER A 133 5.11 3.72 -10.29
C SER A 133 5.88 3.70 -8.97
N GLN A 134 5.66 4.70 -8.10
CA GLN A 134 6.17 4.71 -6.72
C GLN A 134 5.62 3.52 -5.93
N ARG A 135 4.30 3.30 -5.94
CA ARG A 135 3.66 2.17 -5.25
C ARG A 135 4.18 0.81 -5.75
N LEU A 136 4.43 0.69 -7.05
CA LEU A 136 5.02 -0.50 -7.65
C LEU A 136 6.47 -0.70 -7.17
N LYS A 137 7.29 0.35 -7.17
CA LYS A 137 8.67 0.30 -6.67
C LYS A 137 8.76 -0.02 -5.18
N GLU A 138 7.82 0.46 -4.38
CA GLU A 138 7.72 0.09 -2.96
C GLU A 138 7.49 -1.41 -2.76
N ASN A 139 6.67 -2.03 -3.62
CA ASN A 139 6.46 -3.48 -3.60
C ASN A 139 7.69 -4.24 -4.09
N VAL A 140 8.34 -3.78 -5.16
CA VAL A 140 9.58 -4.39 -5.68
C VAL A 140 10.69 -4.39 -4.62
N ARG A 141 10.86 -3.30 -3.88
CA ARG A 141 11.87 -3.22 -2.79
C ARG A 141 11.67 -4.23 -1.67
N MET A 142 10.50 -4.87 -1.57
CA MET A 142 10.28 -5.91 -0.58
C MET A 142 11.03 -7.20 -0.89
N PHE A 143 11.42 -7.43 -2.16
CA PHE A 143 12.29 -8.57 -2.52
C PHE A 143 13.64 -8.48 -1.82
N ASP A 144 14.21 -7.28 -1.72
CA ASP A 144 15.51 -7.03 -1.06
C ASP A 144 15.49 -7.31 0.45
N GLU A 145 14.29 -7.36 1.05
CA GLU A 145 14.10 -7.57 2.48
C GLU A 145 13.68 -9.00 2.81
N LEU A 146 13.52 -9.88 1.81
CA LEU A 146 13.16 -11.27 2.04
C LEU A 146 14.28 -11.98 2.81
N PRO A 147 13.93 -12.83 3.81
CA PRO A 147 14.91 -13.48 4.66
C PRO A 147 15.66 -14.63 3.96
N LEU A 148 15.04 -15.21 2.93
CA LEU A 148 15.70 -16.12 2.00
C LEU A 148 16.22 -15.31 0.83
N ASN A 149 17.37 -15.71 0.27
CA ASN A 149 18.02 -15.10 -0.89
C ASN A 149 17.10 -15.19 -2.13
N ALA A 150 16.04 -14.40 -2.14
CA ALA A 150 15.14 -14.25 -3.25
C ALA A 150 15.88 -13.46 -4.32
N GLU A 151 15.76 -13.92 -5.56
CA GLU A 151 16.31 -13.22 -6.69
C GLU A 151 15.69 -11.81 -6.76
N GLU A 152 16.54 -10.77 -6.85
CA GLU A 152 16.06 -9.40 -7.04
C GLU A 152 15.22 -9.37 -8.31
N ALA A 153 14.05 -8.74 -8.27
CA ALA A 153 13.20 -8.62 -9.45
C ALA A 153 13.96 -7.88 -10.57
N PRO A 154 14.34 -8.54 -11.68
CA PRO A 154 15.20 -7.92 -12.69
C PRO A 154 14.55 -6.68 -13.30
N GLY A 155 15.36 -5.70 -13.74
CA GLY A 155 14.84 -4.45 -14.31
C GLY A 155 13.82 -4.65 -15.44
N VAL A 156 14.05 -5.66 -16.29
CA VAL A 156 13.12 -6.06 -17.36
C VAL A 156 11.77 -6.50 -16.80
N GLN A 157 11.75 -7.24 -15.70
CA GLN A 157 10.53 -7.70 -15.05
C GLN A 157 9.77 -6.53 -14.42
N GLN A 158 10.47 -5.57 -13.82
CA GLN A 158 9.87 -4.34 -13.31
C GLN A 158 9.19 -3.52 -14.43
N CYS A 159 9.83 -3.44 -15.60
CA CYS A 159 9.24 -2.83 -16.79
C CYS A 159 7.97 -3.57 -17.24
N ARG A 160 7.95 -4.90 -17.20
CA ARG A 160 6.76 -5.71 -17.52
C ARG A 160 5.61 -5.43 -16.56
N TYR A 161 5.84 -5.37 -15.24
CA TYR A 161 4.79 -5.02 -14.28
C TYR A 161 4.21 -3.63 -14.58
N LEU A 162 5.07 -2.64 -14.85
CA LEU A 162 4.63 -1.27 -15.14
C LEU A 162 3.77 -1.21 -16.40
N LYS A 163 4.23 -1.79 -17.52
CA LYS A 163 3.48 -1.86 -18.78
C LYS A 163 2.12 -2.51 -18.56
N ARG A 164 2.10 -3.68 -17.92
CA ARG A 164 0.89 -4.43 -17.63
C ARG A 164 -0.08 -3.65 -16.72
N GLY A 165 0.45 -2.84 -15.82
CA GLY A 165 -0.32 -2.04 -14.87
C GLY A 165 -1.11 -0.90 -15.50
N MET A 166 -0.74 -0.43 -16.68
CA MET A 166 -1.37 0.73 -17.34
C MET A 166 -2.75 0.42 -17.92
N PRO A 167 -3.59 1.43 -18.21
CA PRO A 167 -4.81 1.26 -19.00
C PRO A 167 -4.53 0.59 -20.36
N ARG A 168 -5.41 -0.29 -20.83
CA ARG A 168 -5.22 -1.02 -22.11
C ARG A 168 -4.95 -0.08 -23.29
N ALA A 169 -5.74 0.98 -23.43
CA ALA A 169 -5.55 1.97 -24.49
C ALA A 169 -4.15 2.61 -24.49
N TRP A 170 -3.48 2.69 -23.34
CA TRP A 170 -2.11 3.22 -23.26
C TRP A 170 -1.07 2.15 -23.59
N GLN A 171 -1.35 0.88 -23.24
CA GLN A 171 -0.53 -0.26 -23.66
C GLN A 171 -0.54 -0.39 -25.19
N ASP A 172 -1.71 -0.22 -25.82
CA ASP A 172 -1.86 -0.28 -27.26
C ASP A 172 -1.11 0.87 -27.95
N LYS A 173 -1.18 2.10 -27.40
CA LYS A 173 -0.38 3.25 -27.87
C LYS A 173 1.12 2.95 -27.81
N LEU A 174 1.60 2.29 -26.75
CA LEU A 174 3.00 1.89 -26.65
C LEU A 174 3.38 0.85 -27.70
N ALA A 175 2.52 -0.13 -27.95
CA ALA A 175 2.75 -1.16 -28.96
C ALA A 175 2.80 -0.58 -30.39
N VAL A 176 1.96 0.41 -30.69
CA VAL A 176 1.95 1.10 -32.00
C VAL A 176 3.11 2.06 -32.16
N ALA A 177 3.62 2.64 -31.07
CA ALA A 177 4.72 3.60 -31.15
C ALA A 177 6.01 3.01 -31.70
N ASP A 178 6.16 1.68 -31.72
CA ASP A 178 7.35 0.94 -32.16
C ASP A 178 8.66 1.42 -31.52
N ILE A 179 8.55 2.09 -30.36
CA ILE A 179 9.68 2.56 -29.57
C ILE A 179 9.93 1.54 -28.46
N VAL A 180 11.16 1.04 -28.43
CA VAL A 180 11.64 0.22 -27.33
C VAL A 180 11.99 1.14 -26.16
N HIS A 181 11.22 1.06 -25.09
CA HIS A 181 11.58 1.62 -23.79
C HIS A 181 12.11 0.50 -22.91
N ASP A 182 13.43 0.49 -22.70
CA ASP A 182 14.16 -0.55 -21.99
C ASP A 182 14.25 -0.29 -20.49
N THR A 183 14.16 0.97 -20.09
CA THR A 183 14.25 1.33 -18.68
C THR A 183 12.89 1.63 -18.06
N PHE A 184 12.80 1.36 -16.76
CA PHE A 184 11.61 1.70 -15.97
C PHE A 184 11.32 3.21 -16.01
N GLY A 185 12.36 4.04 -15.97
CA GLY A 185 12.24 5.50 -15.99
C GLY A 185 11.65 6.04 -17.30
N GLU A 186 12.12 5.53 -18.43
CA GLU A 186 11.59 5.91 -19.75
C GLU A 186 10.10 5.56 -19.89
N LEU A 187 9.70 4.37 -19.44
CA LEU A 187 8.29 3.97 -19.45
C LEU A 187 7.44 4.88 -18.56
N VAL A 188 7.92 5.23 -17.37
CA VAL A 188 7.22 6.17 -16.49
C VAL A 188 7.05 7.53 -17.17
N LEU A 189 8.09 8.04 -17.84
CA LEU A 189 8.02 9.30 -18.57
C LEU A 189 7.04 9.22 -19.76
N TYR A 190 7.09 8.15 -20.53
CA TYR A 190 6.19 7.90 -21.66
C TYR A 190 4.73 7.92 -21.23
N PHE A 191 4.35 7.09 -20.24
CA PHE A 191 2.97 7.04 -19.76
C PHE A 191 2.54 8.36 -19.08
N SER A 192 3.46 9.06 -18.42
CA SER A 192 3.16 10.38 -17.85
C SER A 192 2.84 11.43 -18.93
N ARG A 193 3.44 11.33 -20.12
CA ARG A 193 3.09 12.21 -21.26
C ARG A 193 1.69 11.90 -21.79
N ILE A 194 1.33 10.62 -21.92
CA ILE A 194 -0.03 10.21 -22.31
C ILE A 194 -1.06 10.73 -21.29
N GLU A 195 -0.79 10.55 -20.00
CA GLU A 195 -1.67 11.03 -18.92
C GLU A 195 -1.92 12.54 -19.03
N LYS A 196 -0.86 13.34 -19.23
CA LYS A 196 -0.98 14.79 -19.39
C LYS A 196 -1.80 15.17 -20.62
N ALA A 197 -1.60 14.49 -21.75
CA ALA A 197 -2.35 14.77 -22.98
C ALA A 197 -3.85 14.51 -22.80
N GLU A 198 -4.24 13.41 -22.13
CA GLU A 198 -5.65 13.09 -21.86
C GLU A 198 -6.29 14.05 -20.86
N GLN A 199 -5.55 14.50 -19.85
CA GLN A 199 -6.01 15.53 -18.91
C GLN A 199 -6.29 16.86 -19.61
N GLN A 200 -5.46 17.27 -20.57
CA GLN A 200 -5.67 18.49 -21.34
C GLN A 200 -6.91 18.42 -22.22
N LEU A 201 -7.14 17.29 -22.90
CA LEU A 201 -8.34 17.07 -23.72
C LEU A 201 -9.62 17.12 -22.87
N SER A 202 -9.65 16.42 -21.74
CA SER A 202 -10.81 16.43 -20.84
C SER A 202 -11.11 17.80 -20.21
N THR A 203 -10.09 18.68 -20.09
CA THR A 203 -10.27 20.05 -19.61
C THR A 203 -10.82 20.97 -20.70
N ARG A 204 -10.44 20.73 -21.96
CA ARG A 204 -10.94 21.48 -23.12
C ARG A 204 -12.40 21.14 -23.44
N GLU A 205 -12.80 19.87 -23.32
CA GLU A 205 -14.19 19.43 -23.51
C GLU A 205 -15.16 19.92 -22.42
N LYS A 206 -14.64 20.22 -21.22
CA LYS A 206 -15.44 20.74 -20.10
C LYS A 206 -15.66 22.25 -20.13
N LYS A 207 -15.06 22.98 -21.08
CA LYS A 207 -15.42 24.38 -21.33
C LYS A 207 -16.51 24.39 -22.41
N PRO A 208 -17.78 24.68 -22.07
CA PRO A 208 -18.73 25.05 -23.10
C PRO A 208 -18.18 26.31 -23.76
N GLU A 209 -18.00 26.22 -25.05
CA GLU A 209 -17.63 27.29 -25.95
C GLU A 209 -18.63 28.45 -25.79
N MET A 210 -18.29 29.46 -24.97
CA MET A 210 -18.95 30.77 -25.03
C MET A 210 -18.49 31.48 -26.31
N GLN A 211 -18.95 31.00 -27.46
CA GLN A 211 -19.09 31.83 -28.64
C GLN A 211 -20.42 32.58 -28.51
N SER A 212 -20.39 33.78 -27.95
CA SER A 212 -21.41 34.78 -28.24
C SER A 212 -20.74 35.95 -28.95
N GLN A 213 -20.93 35.98 -30.26
CA GLN A 213 -20.65 37.11 -31.12
C GLN A 213 -21.23 38.38 -30.50
N GLY A 214 -20.38 39.39 -30.28
CA GLY A 214 -20.83 40.74 -30.01
C GLY A 214 -21.45 41.34 -31.28
N ARG A 215 -22.77 41.56 -31.27
CA ARG A 215 -23.43 42.60 -32.05
C ARG A 215 -24.28 43.46 -31.10
N PRO A 216 -24.11 44.78 -31.07
CA PRO A 216 -24.95 45.64 -30.25
C PRO A 216 -26.28 45.97 -30.95
N LYS A 217 -27.37 45.65 -30.22
CA LYS A 217 -28.54 46.48 -29.88
C LYS A 217 -29.18 47.38 -30.96
N ASP A 218 -30.48 47.14 -31.23
CA ASP A 218 -31.58 48.11 -31.37
C ASP A 218 -32.92 47.32 -31.36
N GLN A 219 -33.71 47.36 -30.28
CA GLN A 219 -34.85 48.27 -29.98
C GLN A 219 -36.09 48.14 -30.91
N HIS A 220 -37.16 47.55 -30.35
CA HIS A 220 -38.61 47.77 -30.53
C HIS A 220 -39.33 46.42 -30.26
N GLY A 221 -40.45 46.28 -29.55
CA GLY A 221 -41.34 47.16 -28.81
C GLY A 221 -42.51 46.30 -28.28
N ASP A 222 -42.97 46.64 -27.09
CA ASP A 222 -44.33 46.56 -26.53
C ASP A 222 -45.23 45.29 -26.53
N LYS A 223 -45.78 45.04 -25.32
CA LYS A 223 -47.14 44.55 -24.96
C LYS A 223 -47.57 43.17 -25.49
N SER A 224 -48.02 42.21 -24.68
CA SER A 224 -49.14 42.30 -23.73
C SER A 224 -49.39 40.92 -23.10
N ALA A 225 -50.12 40.93 -21.98
CA ALA A 225 -50.45 39.82 -21.12
C ALA A 225 -51.32 38.71 -21.74
N SER A 226 -51.14 37.46 -21.28
CA SER A 226 -52.25 36.52 -21.05
C SER A 226 -51.87 35.39 -20.07
N LYS A 227 -52.83 35.08 -19.19
CA LYS A 227 -52.85 34.00 -18.19
C LYS A 227 -53.19 32.64 -18.84
N SER A 228 -52.63 31.55 -18.31
CA SER A 228 -53.33 30.29 -17.91
C SER A 228 -52.27 29.31 -17.37
N GLN A 229 -52.21 28.96 -16.08
CA GLN A 229 -52.95 27.92 -15.34
C GLN A 229 -53.25 26.60 -16.07
N HIS A 230 -52.51 25.54 -15.70
CA HIS A 230 -52.92 24.13 -15.48
C HIS A 230 -51.69 23.45 -14.82
N LYS A 231 -51.56 23.18 -13.52
CA LYS A 231 -52.27 22.30 -12.55
C LYS A 231 -52.44 20.82 -12.97
N TYR A 232 -51.82 19.98 -12.12
CA TYR A 232 -51.98 18.53 -11.87
C TYR A 232 -51.14 17.52 -12.66
N GLY A 233 -50.33 16.78 -11.89
CA GLY A 233 -49.63 15.57 -12.33
C GLY A 233 -48.79 14.91 -11.23
N LYS A 234 -49.26 14.90 -9.97
CA LYS A 234 -48.65 14.12 -8.88
C LYS A 234 -48.93 12.63 -9.12
N LYS A 235 -47.90 11.82 -9.38
CA LYS A 235 -47.94 10.37 -9.15
C LYS A 235 -46.71 9.95 -8.35
N ASN A 236 -46.96 9.76 -7.06
CA ASN A 236 -46.22 8.80 -6.25
C ASN A 236 -46.59 7.40 -6.76
N SER A 237 -45.59 6.56 -7.03
CA SER A 237 -45.76 5.12 -6.99
C SER A 237 -44.53 4.51 -6.30
N ASP A 238 -44.83 4.03 -5.10
CA ASP A 238 -44.08 3.09 -4.29
C ASP A 238 -43.71 1.82 -5.06
N GLY A 239 -42.66 1.14 -4.56
CA GLY A 239 -42.28 -0.22 -4.94
C GLY A 239 -41.28 -0.25 -6.10
N SER A 240 -40.04 -0.72 -5.97
CA SER A 240 -39.55 -1.84 -5.18
C SER A 240 -38.07 -1.60 -4.93
N LYS A 241 -37.65 -1.57 -3.66
CA LYS A 241 -36.25 -1.70 -3.28
C LYS A 241 -35.78 -3.09 -3.73
N ARG A 242 -35.32 -3.21 -4.98
CA ARG A 242 -34.46 -4.31 -5.39
C ARG A 242 -33.17 -4.14 -4.59
N LYS A 243 -33.09 -4.85 -3.45
CA LYS A 243 -31.82 -5.15 -2.78
C LYS A 243 -30.92 -5.75 -3.86
N HIS A 244 -29.98 -4.95 -4.39
CA HIS A 244 -28.82 -5.51 -5.05
C HIS A 244 -28.26 -6.54 -4.07
N LYS A 245 -28.32 -7.82 -4.45
CA LYS A 245 -27.53 -8.86 -3.79
C LYS A 245 -26.10 -8.44 -4.00
N SER A 246 -25.55 -7.69 -3.04
CA SER A 246 -24.11 -7.45 -3.00
C SER A 246 -23.49 -8.83 -2.93
N ASN A 247 -22.62 -9.14 -3.89
CA ASN A 247 -21.81 -10.36 -3.87
C ASN A 247 -20.92 -10.27 -2.64
N LYS A 248 -21.45 -10.80 -1.54
CA LYS A 248 -20.80 -10.84 -0.26
C LYS A 248 -19.72 -11.91 -0.38
N TRP A 249 -18.47 -11.47 -0.46
CA TRP A 249 -17.32 -12.36 -0.52
C TRP A 249 -16.96 -12.87 0.89
N CYS A 250 -16.81 -14.19 1.03
CA CYS A 250 -16.28 -14.82 2.24
C CYS A 250 -14.84 -15.26 2.02
N SER A 251 -13.91 -14.66 2.76
CA SER A 251 -12.48 -15.03 2.71
C SER A 251 -12.19 -16.45 3.20
N PHE A 252 -13.04 -17.02 4.07
CA PHE A 252 -12.86 -18.38 4.58
C PHE A 252 -13.25 -19.46 3.57
N HIS A 253 -14.31 -19.22 2.79
CA HIS A 253 -14.84 -20.21 1.84
C HIS A 253 -14.55 -19.87 0.38
N LYS A 254 -13.93 -18.71 0.10
CA LYS A 254 -13.67 -18.20 -1.27
C LYS A 254 -14.92 -18.22 -2.16
N THR A 255 -16.10 -17.98 -1.58
CA THR A 255 -17.40 -17.99 -2.27
C THR A 255 -18.15 -16.67 -2.08
N ILE A 256 -19.08 -16.37 -2.99
CA ILE A 256 -19.91 -15.15 -3.01
C ILE A 256 -21.29 -15.32 -2.33
N SER A 257 -21.48 -16.41 -1.57
CA SER A 257 -22.77 -16.77 -0.97
C SER A 257 -23.10 -15.99 0.32
N HIS A 258 -22.08 -15.55 1.07
CA HIS A 258 -22.19 -14.85 2.35
C HIS A 258 -20.91 -14.07 2.63
N ASN A 259 -20.92 -13.07 3.54
CA ASN A 259 -19.70 -12.31 3.84
C ASN A 259 -18.92 -12.96 5.00
N THR A 260 -17.67 -12.56 5.19
CA THR A 260 -16.82 -13.07 6.28
C THR A 260 -17.43 -12.85 7.67
N SER A 261 -18.22 -11.79 7.89
CA SER A 261 -18.90 -11.53 9.17
C SER A 261 -20.02 -12.55 9.45
N ASP A 262 -20.83 -12.84 8.44
CA ASP A 262 -21.89 -13.85 8.44
C ASP A 262 -21.26 -15.25 8.67
N CYS A 263 -20.06 -15.52 8.10
CA CYS A 263 -19.31 -16.75 8.35
C CYS A 263 -18.82 -16.88 9.80
N CYS A 264 -18.30 -15.80 10.38
CA CYS A 264 -17.79 -15.78 11.75
C CYS A 264 -18.91 -15.98 12.78
N THR A 265 -20.10 -15.46 12.51
CA THR A 265 -21.26 -15.63 13.40
C THR A 265 -21.82 -17.05 13.34
N VAL A 266 -21.86 -17.69 12.18
CA VAL A 266 -22.20 -19.12 12.05
C VAL A 266 -21.18 -20.01 12.77
N LYS A 267 -19.88 -19.80 12.57
CA LYS A 267 -18.82 -20.55 13.30
C LYS A 267 -18.91 -20.39 14.82
N LYS A 268 -19.25 -19.19 15.31
CA LYS A 268 -19.45 -18.96 16.75
C LYS A 268 -20.66 -19.73 17.29
N LYS A 269 -21.77 -19.77 16.53
CA LYS A 269 -22.98 -20.54 16.87
C LYS A 269 -22.74 -22.06 16.84
N GLU A 270 -21.95 -22.56 15.88
CA GLU A 270 -21.56 -23.98 15.84
C GLU A 270 -20.65 -24.38 17.00
N LYS A 271 -19.74 -23.49 17.45
CA LYS A 271 -18.91 -23.72 18.63
C LYS A 271 -19.71 -23.70 19.93
N THR A 272 -20.78 -22.90 20.00
CA THR A 272 -21.68 -22.89 21.17
C THR A 272 -22.60 -24.11 21.19
N ASN A 273 -23.11 -24.56 20.04
CA ASN A 273 -23.92 -25.78 19.97
C ASN A 273 -23.10 -27.07 20.19
N LYS A 274 -21.82 -27.11 19.79
CA LYS A 274 -20.92 -28.24 20.10
C LYS A 274 -20.43 -28.27 21.56
N GLY A 275 -20.60 -27.17 22.30
CA GLY A 275 -20.33 -27.11 23.74
C GLY A 275 -21.54 -27.45 24.61
N ALA A 276 -22.74 -27.59 24.03
CA ALA A 276 -23.98 -27.90 24.74
C ALA A 276 -24.40 -29.38 24.65
N LEU A 277 -23.54 -30.23 24.06
CA LEU A 277 -23.77 -31.67 23.88
C LEU A 277 -22.61 -32.51 24.45
N LYS A 278 -22.01 -32.01 25.54
CA LYS A 278 -21.13 -32.77 26.42
C LYS A 278 -21.58 -32.58 27.87
#